data_AF-A0A7X0VDJ5-F1
#
_entry.id   AF-A0A7X0VDJ5-F1
#
_cell.length_a   1.000
_cell.length_b   1.000
_cell.length_c   1.000
_cell.angle_alpha   90.00
_cell.angle_beta   90.00
_cell.angle_gamma   90.00
#
_symmetry.space_group_name_H-M   'P 1'
#
loop_
_entity.id
_entity.type
_entity.pdbx_description
1 polymer ?
#
loop_
_entity_poly.entity_id
_entity_poly.type
_entity_poly.pdbx_seq_one_letter_code
_entity_poly.pdbx_strand_id
1 'polypeptide(L)'
;MMRVPVVGALLGVLLGALLVLGGAAAPASASCAADVGPDGSDIVFVGVAQEERRGFTRFSVDQVWSGPDLAPTVWVLSGQEQGAFPLWLVQSSGSSDDASFEPGTAYVVGTSAPRFGTGACSSVEATPAELAAAPADAREPVAGGLTGADPPIGALATTGLVLGGVALLVLLRVLVWRRRARRLSELARG
;
A
#
# COMPACT_ATOMS: atom_id res chain seq x y z
N MET A 1 25.27 46.11 -35.68
CA MET A 1 23.81 45.88 -35.55
C MET A 1 23.59 44.47 -35.05
N MET A 2 23.51 44.28 -33.72
CA MET A 2 23.31 42.97 -33.08
C MET A 2 21.81 42.73 -32.87
N ARG A 3 21.30 41.65 -33.45
CA ARG A 3 19.94 41.14 -33.24
C ARG A 3 19.96 40.05 -32.17
N VAL A 4 18.95 40.12 -31.32
CA VAL A 4 18.76 39.52 -30.00
C VAL A 4 18.27 38.06 -30.10
N PRO A 5 18.35 37.23 -29.03
CA PRO A 5 17.12 36.53 -28.66
C PRO A 5 16.80 36.58 -27.15
N VAL A 6 15.69 37.26 -26.87
CA VAL A 6 14.93 37.43 -25.62
C VAL A 6 14.16 36.13 -25.29
N VAL A 7 14.69 34.97 -25.69
CA VAL A 7 13.99 33.67 -25.56
C VAL A 7 14.24 33.03 -24.19
N GLY A 8 15.28 33.45 -23.46
CA GLY A 8 15.62 32.88 -22.15
C GLY A 8 14.73 33.32 -20.98
N ALA A 9 14.04 34.46 -21.08
CA ALA A 9 13.33 35.05 -19.94
C ALA A 9 11.90 34.50 -19.76
N LEU A 10 11.27 33.98 -20.81
CA LEU A 10 9.89 33.46 -20.74
C LEU A 10 9.81 32.04 -20.18
N LEU A 11 10.88 31.23 -20.31
CA LEU A 11 10.88 29.86 -19.82
C LEU A 11 11.00 29.77 -18.28
N GLY A 12 11.67 30.75 -17.65
CA GLY A 12 11.86 30.78 -16.19
C GLY A 12 10.60 31.11 -15.40
N VAL A 13 9.70 31.94 -15.97
CA VAL A 13 8.46 32.35 -15.29
C VAL A 13 7.40 31.24 -15.33
N LEU A 14 7.38 30.45 -16.40
CA LEU A 14 6.46 29.31 -16.54
C LEU A 14 6.82 28.14 -15.58
N LEU A 15 8.11 27.94 -15.27
CA LEU A 15 8.53 26.92 -14.29
C LEU A 15 8.23 27.33 -12.83
N GLY A 16 8.31 28.63 -12.52
CA GLY A 16 7.98 29.15 -11.19
C GLY A 16 6.48 29.13 -10.88
N ALA A 17 5.63 29.31 -11.91
CA ALA A 17 4.18 29.27 -11.75
C ALA A 17 3.61 27.86 -11.48
N LEU A 18 4.31 26.80 -11.89
CA LEU A 18 3.87 25.42 -11.63
C LEU A 18 4.15 24.96 -10.18
N LEU A 19 5.09 25.58 -9.48
CA LEU A 19 5.46 25.18 -8.11
C LEU A 19 4.53 25.74 -7.02
N VAL A 20 3.70 26.75 -7.34
CA VAL A 20 2.78 27.39 -6.37
C VAL A 20 1.37 26.78 -6.40
N LEU A 21 1.08 25.92 -7.38
CA LEU A 21 -0.18 25.17 -7.46
C LEU A 21 -0.18 23.85 -6.68
N GLY A 22 0.89 23.55 -5.94
CA GLY A 22 0.92 22.54 -4.88
C GLY A 22 0.13 22.99 -3.66
N GLY A 23 -1.10 23.47 -3.87
CA GLY A 23 -2.03 23.77 -2.80
C GLY A 23 -2.13 22.55 -1.91
N ALA A 24 -1.87 22.75 -0.62
CA ALA A 24 -2.19 21.79 0.41
C ALA A 24 -3.65 21.39 0.19
N ALA A 25 -3.88 20.20 -0.37
CA ALA A 25 -5.21 19.64 -0.44
C ALA A 25 -5.65 19.49 1.01
N ALA A 26 -6.57 20.35 1.44
CA ALA A 26 -7.26 20.15 2.70
C ALA A 26 -7.79 18.72 2.70
N PRO A 27 -7.64 17.96 3.80
CA PRO A 27 -8.11 16.58 3.84
C PRO A 27 -9.58 16.59 3.42
N ALA A 28 -9.91 15.82 2.38
CA ALA A 28 -11.29 15.62 1.98
C ALA A 28 -12.01 15.04 3.20
N SER A 29 -12.74 15.88 3.91
CA SER A 29 -13.49 15.46 5.08
C SER A 29 -14.65 14.63 4.54
N ALA A 30 -14.52 13.30 4.56
CA ALA A 30 -15.65 12.42 4.41
C ALA A 30 -16.73 12.89 5.39
N SER A 31 -17.94 13.15 4.91
CA SER A 31 -19.08 13.42 5.78
C SER A 31 -19.55 12.11 6.40
N CYS A 32 -18.75 11.57 7.31
CA CYS A 32 -19.12 10.45 8.15
C CYS A 32 -20.30 10.91 8.99
N ALA A 33 -21.41 10.16 9.00
CA ALA A 33 -22.45 10.43 9.99
C ALA A 33 -21.82 10.33 11.38
N ALA A 34 -22.31 11.11 12.35
CA ALA A 34 -21.67 11.24 13.66
C ALA A 34 -21.55 9.92 14.45
N ASP A 35 -22.28 8.87 14.03
CA ASP A 35 -22.25 7.52 14.58
C ASP A 35 -21.35 6.55 13.79
N VAL A 36 -20.60 7.04 12.79
CA VAL A 36 -19.69 6.24 11.98
C VAL A 36 -18.29 6.41 12.54
N GLY A 37 -17.93 5.51 13.45
CA GLY A 37 -16.59 5.33 13.97
C GLY A 37 -16.07 3.93 13.64
N PRO A 38 -14.98 3.47 14.28
CA PRO A 38 -14.56 2.07 14.19
C PRO A 38 -15.65 1.09 14.68
N ASP A 39 -16.62 1.59 15.46
CA ASP A 39 -17.80 0.87 15.93
C ASP A 39 -18.63 0.33 14.76
N GLY A 40 -18.68 -1.01 14.66
CA GLY A 40 -19.33 -1.73 13.56
C GLY A 40 -18.36 -2.42 12.59
N SER A 41 -17.06 -2.24 12.78
CA SER A 41 -16.03 -2.99 12.05
C SER A 41 -15.86 -4.41 12.59
N ASP A 42 -15.49 -5.36 11.71
CA ASP A 42 -15.25 -6.75 12.10
C ASP A 42 -14.05 -6.89 13.05
N ILE A 43 -13.07 -6.01 12.88
CA ILE A 43 -11.83 -5.97 13.66
C ILE A 43 -11.60 -4.52 14.07
N VAL A 44 -11.36 -4.28 15.36
CA VAL A 44 -11.03 -2.96 15.89
C VAL A 44 -9.75 -3.09 16.71
N PHE A 45 -8.77 -2.24 16.44
CA PHE A 45 -7.51 -2.24 17.16
C PHE A 45 -6.97 -0.82 17.34
N VAL A 46 -6.10 -0.65 18.33
CA VAL A 46 -5.29 0.57 18.51
C VAL A 46 -3.89 0.27 18.03
N GLY A 47 -3.34 1.18 17.23
CA GLY A 47 -1.96 1.06 16.81
C GLY A 47 -1.35 2.35 16.29
N VAL A 48 -0.02 2.35 16.22
CA VAL A 48 0.78 3.47 15.70
C VAL A 48 1.06 3.25 14.22
N ALA A 49 0.70 4.23 13.40
CA ALA A 49 1.03 4.20 11.97
C ALA A 49 2.56 4.30 11.78
N GLN A 50 3.15 3.42 10.97
CA GLN A 50 4.59 3.39 10.75
C GLN A 50 4.98 3.88 9.36
N GLU A 51 4.42 3.27 8.32
CA GLU A 51 4.73 3.61 6.93
C GLU A 51 3.53 3.34 6.02
N GLU A 52 3.41 4.12 4.95
CA GLU A 52 2.42 3.91 3.90
C GLU A 52 3.11 3.46 2.60
N ARG A 53 2.54 2.44 1.95
CA ARG A 53 3.02 1.89 0.67
C ARG A 53 1.84 1.51 -0.21
N ARG A 54 1.66 2.25 -1.32
CA ARG A 54 0.70 1.96 -2.41
C ARG A 54 -0.76 1.75 -1.91
N GLY A 55 -1.22 2.59 -0.99
CA GLY A 55 -2.58 2.50 -0.42
C GLY A 55 -2.69 1.55 0.78
N PHE A 56 -1.58 1.00 1.26
CA PHE A 56 -1.53 0.21 2.49
C PHE A 56 -0.73 0.94 3.56
N THR A 57 -1.25 0.98 4.77
CA THR A 57 -0.55 1.51 5.95
C THR A 57 -0.14 0.36 6.86
N ARG A 58 1.11 0.37 7.28
CA ARG A 58 1.63 -0.55 8.30
C ARG A 58 1.40 0.05 9.68
N PHE A 59 0.81 -0.73 10.57
CA PHE A 59 0.61 -0.37 11.98
C PHE A 59 1.44 -1.24 12.90
N SER A 60 2.00 -0.63 13.95
CA SER A 60 2.38 -1.31 15.18
C SER A 60 1.13 -1.44 16.03
N VAL A 61 0.66 -2.67 16.27
CA VAL A 61 -0.55 -2.87 17.09
C VAL A 61 -0.16 -2.77 18.55
N ASP A 62 -0.92 -1.98 19.31
CA ASP A 62 -0.78 -1.86 20.76
C ASP A 62 -1.87 -2.67 21.48
N GLN A 63 -3.12 -2.59 21.00
CA GLN A 63 -4.25 -3.31 21.57
C GLN A 63 -5.22 -3.77 20.48
N VAL A 64 -5.90 -4.89 20.72
CA VAL A 64 -7.00 -5.41 19.91
C VAL A 64 -8.28 -5.30 20.73
N TRP A 65 -9.21 -4.47 20.29
CA TRP A 65 -10.48 -4.21 20.97
C TRP A 65 -11.59 -5.17 20.51
N SER A 66 -11.57 -5.57 19.24
CA SER A 66 -12.54 -6.52 18.69
C SER A 66 -11.93 -7.33 17.53
N GLY A 67 -12.49 -8.50 17.28
CA GLY A 67 -12.05 -9.41 16.22
C GLY A 67 -11.03 -10.47 16.67
N PRO A 68 -10.41 -11.20 15.72
CA PRO A 68 -9.39 -12.21 15.99
C PRO A 68 -8.09 -11.57 16.52
N ASP A 69 -7.23 -12.38 17.13
CA ASP A 69 -5.93 -11.91 17.61
C ASP A 69 -5.06 -11.44 16.42
N LEU A 70 -4.44 -10.28 16.59
CA LEU A 70 -3.57 -9.66 15.59
C LEU A 70 -2.10 -9.86 15.93
N ALA A 71 -1.26 -9.88 14.90
CA ALA A 71 0.18 -9.79 15.06
C ALA A 71 0.58 -8.40 15.60
N PRO A 72 1.76 -8.26 16.24
CA PRO A 72 2.28 -6.96 16.67
C PRO A 72 2.47 -5.95 15.54
N THR A 73 2.45 -6.42 14.30
CA THR A 73 2.48 -5.60 13.10
C THR A 73 1.43 -6.09 12.13
N VAL A 74 0.61 -5.17 11.63
CA VAL A 74 -0.40 -5.46 10.61
C VAL A 74 -0.31 -4.48 9.46
N TRP A 75 -0.67 -4.95 8.26
CA TRP A 75 -0.92 -4.10 7.10
C TRP A 75 -2.41 -3.88 6.94
N VAL A 76 -2.82 -2.65 6.73
CA VAL A 76 -4.21 -2.27 6.52
C VAL A 76 -4.31 -1.57 5.18
N LEU A 77 -5.30 -1.94 4.36
CA LEU A 77 -5.63 -1.22 3.13
C LEU A 77 -6.36 0.06 3.53
N SER A 78 -5.65 1.19 3.47
CA SER A 78 -6.10 2.52 3.92
C SER A 78 -6.59 3.41 2.81
N GLY A 79 -6.22 3.14 1.55
CA GLY A 79 -6.74 3.83 0.38
C GLY A 79 -6.86 2.89 -0.81
N GLN A 80 -7.00 3.46 -2.01
CA GLN A 80 -7.02 2.66 -3.23
C GLN A 80 -5.66 1.99 -3.48
N GLU A 81 -5.69 0.69 -3.82
CA GLU A 81 -4.49 -0.02 -4.27
C GLU A 81 -3.91 0.69 -5.50
N GLN A 82 -2.69 1.22 -5.37
CA GLN A 82 -2.02 1.84 -6.51
C GLN A 82 -1.38 0.76 -7.40
N GLY A 83 -1.69 0.82 -8.70
CA GLY A 83 -1.18 -0.12 -9.70
C GLY A 83 0.35 -0.18 -9.78
N ALA A 84 0.88 -1.21 -10.45
CA ALA A 84 2.33 -1.34 -10.62
C ALA A 84 2.92 -0.21 -11.48
N PHE A 85 4.20 0.12 -11.25
CA PHE A 85 4.94 1.05 -12.11
C PHE A 85 4.96 0.54 -13.57
N PRO A 86 4.72 1.39 -14.59
CA PRO A 86 4.50 2.85 -14.53
C PRO A 86 3.03 3.29 -14.46
N LEU A 87 2.06 2.36 -14.40
CA LEU A 87 0.63 2.65 -14.51
C LEU A 87 0.11 3.58 -13.39
N TRP A 88 0.71 3.54 -12.20
CA TRP A 88 0.40 4.46 -11.09
C TRP A 88 0.58 5.96 -11.44
N LEU A 89 1.46 6.32 -12.39
CA LEU A 89 1.69 7.73 -12.78
C LEU A 89 0.47 8.36 -13.47
N VAL A 90 -0.43 7.52 -13.98
CA VAL A 90 -1.61 7.94 -14.74
C VAL A 90 -2.91 7.58 -14.01
N GLN A 91 -2.83 6.83 -12.91
CA GLN A 91 -3.95 6.31 -12.14
C GLN A 91 -3.78 6.71 -10.68
N SER A 92 -3.95 8.00 -10.37
CA SER A 92 -4.17 8.47 -9.01
C SER A 92 -5.66 8.66 -8.79
N SER A 93 -6.34 7.63 -8.30
CA SER A 93 -7.71 7.73 -7.82
C SER A 93 -7.66 7.78 -6.30
N GLY A 94 -7.72 8.99 -5.74
CA GLY A 94 -8.03 9.18 -4.31
C GLY A 94 -9.53 9.30 -4.16
N SER A 95 -10.13 8.44 -3.33
CA SER A 95 -11.52 8.61 -2.89
C SER A 95 -11.56 9.51 -1.66
N SER A 96 -12.65 10.24 -1.45
CA SER A 96 -12.90 10.90 -0.16
C SER A 96 -13.02 9.91 1.00
N ASP A 97 -13.23 8.62 0.69
CA ASP A 97 -13.33 7.55 1.68
C ASP A 97 -11.97 7.00 2.12
N ASP A 98 -10.87 7.35 1.42
CA ASP A 98 -9.54 6.86 1.74
C ASP A 98 -9.06 7.48 3.07
N ALA A 99 -8.54 6.66 3.98
CA ALA A 99 -7.92 7.10 5.22
C ALA A 99 -6.45 7.47 4.99
N SER A 100 -6.04 8.63 5.53
CA SER A 100 -4.64 9.05 5.59
C SER A 100 -4.15 9.00 7.03
N PHE A 101 -2.99 8.42 7.26
CA PHE A 101 -2.42 8.21 8.59
C PHE A 101 -1.05 8.86 8.69
N GLU A 102 -0.86 9.70 9.70
CA GLU A 102 0.43 10.35 9.95
C GLU A 102 1.39 9.35 10.64
N PRO A 103 2.59 9.10 10.08
CA PRO A 103 3.57 8.23 10.71
C PRO A 103 3.95 8.69 12.12
N GLY A 104 3.96 7.75 13.07
CA GLY A 104 4.24 8.01 14.48
C GLY A 104 3.01 8.40 15.31
N THR A 105 1.85 8.58 14.68
CA THR A 105 0.58 8.89 15.37
C THR A 105 -0.20 7.60 15.66
N ALA A 106 -0.82 7.56 16.84
CA ALA A 106 -1.67 6.45 17.28
C ALA A 106 -3.11 6.64 16.81
N TYR A 107 -3.75 5.56 16.37
CA TYR A 107 -5.11 5.57 15.86
C TYR A 107 -5.90 4.39 16.43
N VAL A 108 -7.20 4.59 16.63
CA VAL A 108 -8.19 3.52 16.74
C VAL A 108 -8.66 3.22 15.32
N VAL A 109 -8.43 1.99 14.87
CA VAL A 109 -8.66 1.57 13.49
C VAL A 109 -9.65 0.42 13.46
N GLY A 110 -10.77 0.65 12.79
CA GLY A 110 -11.75 -0.35 12.41
C GLY A 110 -11.49 -0.85 11.00
N THR A 111 -11.42 -2.17 10.83
CA THR A 111 -11.18 -2.80 9.53
C THR A 111 -12.25 -3.84 9.20
N SER A 112 -12.52 -3.98 7.91
CA SER A 112 -13.41 -5.01 7.37
C SER A 112 -12.65 -6.29 7.07
N ALA A 113 -13.18 -7.43 7.52
CA ALA A 113 -12.68 -8.74 7.16
C ALA A 113 -13.25 -9.17 5.80
N PRO A 114 -12.52 -10.00 5.02
CA PRO A 114 -11.18 -10.52 5.25
C PRO A 114 -10.06 -9.62 4.70
N ARG A 115 -10.40 -8.49 4.07
CA ARG A 115 -9.44 -7.69 3.30
C ARG A 115 -8.61 -6.71 4.13
N PHE A 116 -8.96 -6.53 5.41
CA PHE A 116 -8.35 -5.52 6.27
C PHE A 116 -8.41 -4.11 5.65
N GLY A 117 -9.57 -3.78 5.07
CA GLY A 117 -9.84 -2.45 4.52
C GLY A 117 -10.34 -1.51 5.60
N THR A 118 -9.79 -0.30 5.64
CA THR A 118 -10.26 0.84 6.46
C THR A 118 -10.53 2.04 5.54
N GLY A 119 -11.33 2.99 6.03
CA GLY A 119 -11.54 4.28 5.38
C GLY A 119 -11.59 5.41 6.41
N ALA A 120 -11.72 6.65 5.93
CA ALA A 120 -11.69 7.85 6.77
C ALA A 120 -12.75 7.84 7.89
N CYS A 121 -13.88 7.14 7.69
CA CYS A 121 -14.94 7.03 8.68
C CYS A 121 -14.78 5.84 9.65
N SER A 122 -13.89 4.89 9.38
CA SER A 122 -13.67 3.72 10.23
C SER A 122 -12.40 3.84 11.06
N SER A 123 -11.78 5.02 11.10
CA SER A 123 -10.57 5.27 11.87
C SER A 123 -10.58 6.65 12.50
N VAL A 124 -10.07 6.76 13.72
CA VAL A 124 -9.95 8.01 14.47
C VAL A 124 -8.61 8.07 15.17
N GLU A 125 -8.05 9.26 15.35
CA GLU A 125 -6.83 9.44 16.14
C GLU A 125 -7.08 9.01 17.60
N ALA A 126 -6.16 8.22 18.16
CA ALA A 126 -6.29 7.65 19.50
C ALA A 126 -5.97 8.71 20.57
N THR A 127 -6.92 9.62 20.78
CA THR A 127 -6.82 10.61 21.85
C THR A 127 -6.94 9.94 23.23
N PRO A 128 -6.53 10.59 24.33
CA PRO A 128 -6.73 10.05 25.67
C PRO A 128 -8.19 9.70 26.00
N ALA A 129 -9.15 10.41 25.39
CA ALA A 129 -10.57 10.12 25.56
C ALA A 129 -10.97 8.81 24.85
N GLU A 130 -10.50 8.61 23.62
CA GLU A 130 -10.71 7.35 22.88
C GLU A 130 -10.07 6.17 23.61
N LEU A 131 -8.83 6.32 24.07
CA LEU A 131 -8.13 5.27 24.81
C LEU A 131 -8.80 4.94 26.14
N ALA A 132 -9.43 5.92 26.79
CA ALA A 132 -10.22 5.69 28.01
C ALA A 132 -11.54 4.94 27.74
N ALA A 133 -12.01 4.94 26.49
CA ALA A 133 -13.17 4.17 26.04
C ALA A 133 -12.83 2.72 25.63
N ALA A 134 -11.57 2.29 25.81
CA ALA A 134 -11.16 0.93 25.51
C ALA A 134 -12.05 -0.10 26.23
N PRO A 135 -12.48 -1.18 25.54
CA PRO A 135 -13.33 -2.19 26.13
C PRO A 135 -12.56 -3.01 27.18
N ALA A 136 -13.27 -3.53 28.17
CA ALA A 136 -12.66 -4.27 29.28
C ALA A 136 -11.96 -5.58 28.84
N ASP A 137 -12.33 -6.11 27.68
CA ASP A 137 -11.76 -7.31 27.06
C ASP A 137 -10.73 -6.98 25.97
N ALA A 138 -10.22 -5.75 25.91
CA ALA A 138 -9.10 -5.38 25.05
C ALA A 138 -7.89 -6.30 25.33
N ARG A 139 -7.31 -6.83 24.25
CA ARG A 139 -6.21 -7.80 24.27
C ARG A 139 -4.93 -7.20 23.72
N GLU A 140 -3.79 -7.71 24.16
CA GLU A 140 -2.51 -7.42 23.52
C GLU A 140 -2.36 -8.22 22.20
N PRO A 141 -1.62 -7.72 21.21
CA PRO A 141 -1.31 -8.49 20.01
C PRO A 141 -0.43 -9.71 20.35
N VAL A 142 -0.59 -10.79 19.58
CA VAL A 142 0.13 -12.05 19.77
C VAL A 142 1.00 -12.34 18.57
N ALA A 143 2.22 -12.85 18.78
CA ALA A 143 3.19 -13.05 17.69
C ALA A 143 2.69 -13.95 16.53
N GLY A 144 1.72 -14.84 16.78
CA GLY A 144 1.09 -15.70 15.78
C GLY A 144 -0.26 -15.23 15.27
N GLY A 145 -0.66 -13.99 15.57
CA GLY A 145 -1.94 -13.42 15.14
C GLY A 145 -1.97 -13.07 13.65
N LEU A 146 -3.13 -12.59 13.18
CA LEU A 146 -3.28 -12.17 11.80
C LEU A 146 -2.41 -10.96 11.48
N THR A 147 -1.77 -10.96 10.31
CA THR A 147 -0.84 -9.92 9.86
C THR A 147 -1.50 -8.82 9.02
N GLY A 148 -2.82 -8.86 8.88
CA GLY A 148 -3.57 -7.93 8.06
C GLY A 148 -3.60 -8.29 6.58
N ALA A 149 -3.75 -7.28 5.73
CA ALA A 149 -3.72 -7.41 4.28
C ALA A 149 -2.33 -7.83 3.78
N ASP A 150 -2.27 -8.48 2.61
CA ASP A 150 -0.98 -8.78 1.97
C ASP A 150 -0.33 -7.47 1.50
N PRO A 151 0.84 -7.09 2.01
CA PRO A 151 1.50 -5.86 1.57
C PRO A 151 1.83 -5.97 0.08
N PRO A 152 1.75 -4.86 -0.66
CA PRO A 152 2.03 -4.87 -2.09
C PRO A 152 3.51 -5.20 -2.28
N ILE A 153 3.77 -6.43 -2.74
CA ILE A 153 5.12 -6.89 -3.05
C ILE A 153 5.72 -5.89 -4.04
N GLY A 154 6.85 -5.28 -3.67
CA GLY A 154 7.47 -4.23 -4.48
C GLY A 154 7.65 -4.72 -5.91
N ALA A 155 7.50 -3.83 -6.89
CA ALA A 155 7.56 -4.19 -8.32
C ALA A 155 8.84 -4.98 -8.70
N LEU A 156 9.91 -4.82 -7.92
CA LEU A 156 11.16 -5.57 -8.04
C LEU A 156 11.02 -7.07 -7.70
N ALA A 157 10.22 -7.43 -6.70
CA ALA A 157 9.97 -8.82 -6.34
C ALA A 157 9.12 -9.51 -7.42
N THR A 158 8.12 -8.81 -7.95
CA THR A 158 7.26 -9.32 -9.03
C THR A 158 8.03 -9.46 -10.35
N THR A 159 8.83 -8.45 -10.73
CA THR A 159 9.68 -8.53 -11.93
C THR A 159 10.77 -9.59 -11.79
N GLY A 160 11.37 -9.74 -10.61
CA GLY A 160 12.33 -10.80 -10.32
C GLY A 160 11.74 -12.20 -10.50
N LEU A 161 10.51 -12.43 -10.01
CA LEU A 161 9.81 -13.71 -10.18
C LEU A 161 9.45 -13.99 -11.64
N VAL A 162 8.96 -12.98 -12.37
CA VAL A 162 8.59 -13.15 -13.79
C VAL A 162 9.83 -13.38 -14.66
N LEU A 163 10.88 -12.58 -14.48
CA LEU A 163 12.13 -12.75 -15.22
C LEU A 163 12.82 -14.08 -14.88
N GLY A 164 12.82 -14.47 -13.60
CA GLY A 164 13.33 -15.77 -13.15
C GLY A 164 12.57 -16.94 -13.77
N GLY A 165 11.24 -16.87 -13.80
CA GLY A 165 10.39 -17.88 -14.44
C GLY A 165 10.64 -18.01 -15.93
N VAL A 166 10.74 -16.87 -16.65
CA VAL A 166 11.03 -16.86 -18.09
C VAL A 166 12.43 -17.43 -18.37
N ALA A 167 13.44 -17.01 -17.61
CA ALA A 167 14.80 -17.53 -17.76
C ALA A 167 14.87 -19.04 -17.55
N LEU A 168 14.16 -19.57 -16.53
CA LEU A 168 14.09 -21.00 -16.26
C LEU A 168 13.42 -21.77 -17.42
N LEU A 169 12.33 -21.25 -17.97
CA LEU A 169 11.63 -21.87 -19.12
C LEU A 169 12.51 -21.90 -20.37
N VAL A 170 13.26 -20.83 -20.65
CA VAL A 170 14.23 -20.79 -21.75
C VAL A 170 15.33 -21.82 -21.54
N LEU A 171 15.87 -21.91 -20.32
CA LEU A 171 16.92 -22.88 -19.98
C LEU A 171 16.44 -24.32 -20.16
N LEU A 172 15.23 -24.64 -19.67
CA LEU A 172 14.59 -25.95 -19.85
C LEU A 172 14.40 -26.28 -21.33
N ARG A 173 13.93 -25.33 -22.13
CA ARG A 173 13.74 -25.53 -23.57
C ARG A 173 15.07 -25.81 -24.29
N VAL A 174 16.14 -25.09 -23.94
CA VAL A 174 17.49 -25.32 -24.48
C VAL A 174 18.01 -26.71 -24.08
N LEU A 175 17.82 -27.12 -22.82
CA LEU A 175 18.24 -28.45 -22.36
C LEU A 175 17.48 -29.58 -23.07
N VAL A 176 16.16 -29.43 -23.26
CA VAL A 176 15.35 -30.40 -24.02
C VAL A 176 15.80 -30.48 -25.48
N TRP A 177 16.06 -29.34 -26.11
CA TRP A 177 16.52 -29.31 -27.50
C TRP A 177 17.91 -29.94 -27.67
N ARG A 178 18.86 -29.64 -26.77
CA ARG A 178 20.19 -30.27 -26.76
C ARG A 178 20.11 -31.79 -26.53
N ARG A 179 19.20 -32.27 -25.68
CA ARG A 179 18.98 -33.71 -25.48
C ARG A 179 18.42 -34.38 -26.75
N ARG A 180 17.48 -33.73 -27.45
CA ARG A 180 16.95 -34.26 -28.72
C ARG A 180 18.01 -34.33 -29.81
N ALA A 181 18.82 -33.29 -29.97
CA ALA A 181 19.89 -33.26 -30.97
C ALA A 181 20.91 -34.40 -30.77
N ARG A 182 21.28 -34.71 -29.52
CA ARG A 182 22.20 -35.84 -29.22
C ARG A 182 21.60 -37.20 -29.61
N ARG A 183 20.34 -37.46 -29.28
CA ARG A 183 19.67 -38.74 -29.67
C ARG A 183 19.59 -38.91 -31.18
N LEU A 184 19.33 -37.83 -31.93
CA LEU A 184 19.30 -37.88 -33.39
C LEU A 184 20.69 -38.17 -33.98
N SER A 185 21.76 -37.64 -33.39
CA SER A 185 23.13 -37.93 -33.83
C SER A 185 23.61 -39.36 -33.53
N GLU A 186 23.06 -40.00 -32.49
CA GLU A 186 23.32 -41.41 -32.17
C GLU A 186 22.62 -42.35 -33.17
N LEU A 187 21.37 -42.05 -33.53
CA LEU A 187 20.61 -42.81 -34.52
C LEU A 187 21.19 -42.70 -35.95
N ALA A 188 21.89 -41.61 -36.28
CA ALA A 188 22.50 -41.43 -37.59
C ALA A 188 23.88 -42.13 -37.74
N ARG A 189 24.43 -42.70 -36.66
CA ARG A 189 25.75 -43.37 -36.66
C ARG A 189 25.68 -44.88 -36.46
N GLY A 190 24.52 -45.43 -36.10
CA GLY A 190 24.26 -46.87 -36.00
C GLY A 190 23.58 -47.37 -37.24
#